data_AF-W7DF05-F1
#
_entry.id   AF-W7DF05-F1
#
_cell.length_a   1.000
_cell.length_b   1.000
_cell.length_c   1.000
_cell.angle_alpha   90.00
_cell.angle_beta   90.00
_cell.angle_gamma   90.00
#
_symmetry.space_group_name_H-M   'P 1'
#
loop_
_entity.id
_entity.type
_entity.pdbx_description
1 polymer ?
#
loop_
_entity_poly.entity_id
_entity_poly.type
_entity_poly.pdbx_seq_one_letter_code
_entity_poly.pdbx_strand_id
1 'polypeptide(L)'
;MANEDLIFQYRITSRGAKRHLRACKDTHERNVWKGIIDSLGTSICYMKYGCLPEDIKTNQRSRFRMLHADIINWNILINDKKEIDDQIDDFNYQMIKDLLSALSNREKECYLLKHQFLFEPSTIAAMLGITVSTVETTITRAKNKIQKKANNSLYVMRKGWND
;
A
#
# COMPACT_ATOMS: atom_id res chain seq x y z
N MET A 1 -1.98 -10.73 22.55
CA MET A 1 -2.88 -10.99 23.69
C MET A 1 -3.16 -9.71 24.50
N ALA A 2 -2.15 -9.01 25.02
CA ALA A 2 -2.34 -7.80 25.87
C ALA A 2 -3.21 -6.66 25.27
N ASN A 3 -3.19 -6.48 23.94
CA ASN A 3 -3.93 -5.38 23.30
C ASN A 3 -5.44 -5.67 23.16
N GLU A 4 -5.85 -6.95 23.07
CA GLU A 4 -7.28 -7.31 22.95
C GLU A 4 -8.02 -7.14 24.28
N ASP A 5 -7.38 -7.48 25.40
CA ASP A 5 -7.94 -7.31 26.74
C ASP A 5 -8.18 -5.83 27.06
N LEU A 6 -7.25 -4.96 26.65
CA LEU A 6 -7.36 -3.51 26.84
C LEU A 6 -8.49 -2.92 25.99
N ILE A 7 -8.62 -3.34 24.73
CA ILE A 7 -9.74 -2.95 23.86
C ILE A 7 -11.07 -3.41 24.47
N PHE A 8 -11.13 -4.61 25.04
CA PHE A 8 -12.33 -5.12 25.68
C PHE A 8 -12.76 -4.27 26.89
N GLN A 9 -11.82 -3.94 27.78
CA GLN A 9 -12.07 -3.06 28.94
C GLN A 9 -12.57 -1.67 28.54
N TYR A 10 -11.97 -1.07 27.50
CA TYR A 10 -12.38 0.24 26.99
C TYR A 10 -13.79 0.23 26.37
N ARG A 11 -14.22 -0.91 25.78
CA ARG A 11 -15.58 -1.06 25.26
C ARG A 11 -16.62 -1.20 26.37
N ILE A 12 -16.29 -1.90 27.45
CA ILE A 12 -17.16 -2.02 28.63
C ILE A 12 -17.40 -0.65 29.25
N THR A 13 -16.33 0.10 29.50
CA THR A 13 -16.41 1.46 30.06
C THR A 13 -17.16 2.42 29.15
N SER A 14 -16.94 2.38 27.83
CA SER A 14 -17.72 3.17 26.86
C SER A 14 -19.22 2.85 26.91
N ARG A 15 -19.57 1.56 27.07
CA ARG A 15 -20.97 1.14 27.21
C ARG A 15 -21.59 1.63 28.52
N GLY A 16 -20.82 1.65 29.61
CA GLY A 16 -21.21 2.26 30.88
C GLY A 16 -21.45 3.77 30.76
N ALA A 17 -20.49 4.51 30.21
CA ALA A 17 -20.60 5.96 29.99
C ALA A 17 -21.83 6.34 29.14
N LYS A 18 -22.15 5.55 28.10
CA LYS A 18 -23.37 5.74 27.29
C LYS A 18 -24.67 5.54 28.07
N ARG A 19 -24.68 4.69 29.11
CA ARG A 19 -25.84 4.53 30.00
C ARG A 19 -26.00 5.75 30.90
N HIS A 20 -24.91 6.25 31.48
CA HIS A 20 -24.94 7.48 32.28
C HIS A 20 -25.37 8.70 31.46
N LEU A 21 -24.88 8.84 30.22
CA LEU A 21 -25.31 9.89 29.29
C LEU A 21 -26.83 9.89 29.04
N ARG A 22 -27.45 8.71 28.98
CA ARG A 22 -28.90 8.57 28.77
C ARG A 22 -29.70 8.88 30.03
N ALA A 23 -29.12 8.69 31.21
CA ALA A 23 -29.75 8.94 32.49
C ALA A 23 -29.63 10.40 32.95
N CYS A 24 -28.55 11.10 32.58
CA CYS A 24 -28.35 12.51 32.94
C CYS A 24 -29.34 13.44 32.22
N LYS A 25 -30.00 14.29 33.00
CA LYS A 25 -30.86 15.39 32.51
C LYS A 25 -30.09 16.71 32.40
N ASP A 26 -29.06 16.90 33.22
CA ASP A 26 -28.29 18.13 33.24
C ASP A 26 -27.39 18.27 31.99
N THR A 27 -27.30 19.50 31.50
CA THR A 27 -26.60 19.84 30.25
C THR A 27 -25.09 19.79 30.41
N HIS A 28 -24.56 20.21 31.57
CA HIS A 28 -23.13 20.24 31.84
C HIS A 28 -22.57 18.82 31.97
N GLU A 29 -23.19 17.99 32.82
CA GLU A 29 -22.82 16.58 32.98
C GLU A 29 -22.91 15.81 31.65
N ARG A 30 -23.94 16.09 30.85
CA ARG A 30 -24.10 15.47 29.54
C ARG A 30 -22.95 15.81 28.60
N ASN A 31 -22.40 17.02 28.66
CA ASN A 31 -21.24 17.41 27.87
C ASN A 31 -19.95 16.71 28.35
N VAL A 32 -19.77 16.55 29.66
CA VAL A 32 -18.66 15.77 30.23
C VAL A 32 -18.73 14.31 29.77
N TRP A 33 -19.89 13.67 29.89
CA TRP A 33 -20.07 12.28 29.45
C TRP A 33 -19.86 12.10 27.94
N LYS A 34 -20.26 13.08 27.11
CA LYS A 34 -19.94 13.09 25.67
C LYS A 34 -18.43 13.13 25.45
N GLY A 35 -17.71 14.04 26.11
CA GLY A 35 -16.25 14.12 26.01
C GLY A 35 -15.55 12.82 26.41
N ILE A 36 -16.04 12.15 27.46
CA ILE A 36 -15.53 10.84 27.88
C ILE A 36 -15.78 9.77 26.81
N ILE A 37 -16.97 9.74 26.19
CA ILE A 37 -17.30 8.78 25.13
C ILE A 37 -16.42 9.02 23.89
N ASP A 38 -16.21 10.26 23.52
CA ASP A 38 -15.40 10.64 22.35
C ASP A 38 -13.91 10.30 22.58
N SER A 39 -13.39 10.56 23.79
CA SER A 39 -12.04 10.16 24.19
C SER A 39 -11.85 8.64 24.19
N LEU A 40 -12.80 7.87 24.74
CA LEU A 40 -12.75 6.40 24.69
C LEU A 40 -12.84 5.87 23.25
N GLY A 41 -13.69 6.46 22.41
CA GLY A 41 -13.78 6.12 20.99
C GLY A 41 -12.48 6.36 20.24
N THR A 42 -11.81 7.46 20.58
CA THR A 42 -10.49 7.85 20.06
C THR A 42 -9.44 6.81 20.38
N SER A 43 -9.30 6.45 21.66
CA SER A 43 -8.32 5.46 22.11
C SER A 43 -8.58 4.08 21.51
N ILE A 44 -9.85 3.65 21.39
CA ILE A 44 -10.21 2.37 20.74
C ILE A 44 -9.81 2.39 19.25
N CYS A 45 -10.03 3.50 18.55
CA CYS A 45 -9.67 3.63 17.15
C CYS A 45 -8.14 3.57 16.96
N TYR A 46 -7.41 4.27 17.83
CA TYR A 46 -5.94 4.24 17.83
C TYR A 46 -5.39 2.85 18.15
N MET A 47 -5.90 2.16 19.17
CA MET A 47 -5.43 0.81 19.53
C MET A 47 -5.72 -0.24 18.45
N LYS A 48 -6.78 -0.07 17.66
CA LYS A 48 -7.16 -0.99 16.57
C LYS A 48 -6.46 -0.71 15.25
N TYR A 49 -6.27 0.57 14.92
CA TYR A 49 -5.90 1.01 13.59
C TYR A 49 -4.67 1.92 13.57
N GLY A 50 -4.10 2.25 14.74
CA GLY A 50 -2.92 3.11 14.89
C GLY A 50 -3.12 4.57 14.46
N CYS A 51 -4.35 5.00 14.21
CA CYS A 51 -4.66 6.33 13.67
C CYS A 51 -5.37 7.21 14.70
N LEU A 52 -5.01 8.50 14.74
CA LEU A 52 -5.70 9.51 15.53
C LEU A 52 -7.04 9.90 14.87
N PRO A 53 -8.09 10.26 15.64
CA PRO A 53 -9.42 10.58 15.11
C PRO A 53 -9.47 11.79 14.18
N GLU A 54 -8.55 12.72 14.39
CA GLU A 54 -8.45 13.96 13.61
C GLU A 54 -8.07 13.64 12.15
N ASP A 55 -7.29 12.58 11.94
CA ASP A 55 -6.92 12.07 10.61
C ASP A 55 -8.06 11.29 9.93
N ILE A 56 -9.12 10.90 10.67
CA ILE A 56 -10.25 10.11 10.13
C ILE A 56 -11.11 10.93 9.16
N LYS A 57 -11.14 12.25 9.33
CA LYS A 57 -11.97 13.17 8.52
C LYS A 57 -11.31 13.56 7.21
N THR A 58 -9.99 13.78 7.21
CA THR A 58 -9.25 14.24 6.02
C THR A 58 -8.91 13.10 5.07
N ASN A 59 -8.87 11.86 5.53
CA ASN A 59 -8.29 10.79 4.73
C ASN A 59 -9.05 9.45 4.87
N GLN A 60 -10.29 9.39 4.38
CA GLN A 60 -11.04 8.12 4.34
C GLN A 60 -10.32 7.01 3.53
N ARG A 61 -9.39 7.40 2.64
CA ARG A 61 -8.57 6.51 1.78
C ARG A 61 -7.29 5.98 2.47
N SER A 62 -6.86 6.54 3.60
CA SER A 62 -5.71 6.05 4.37
C SER A 62 -6.09 5.01 5.44
N ARG A 63 -7.40 4.84 5.72
CA ARG A 63 -7.94 3.85 6.68
C ARG A 63 -7.50 2.40 6.40
N PHE A 64 -7.09 2.11 5.16
CA PHE A 64 -6.62 0.80 4.73
C PHE A 64 -5.12 0.74 4.45
N ARG A 65 -4.38 1.86 4.57
CA ARG A 65 -2.98 1.94 4.10
C ARG A 65 -1.91 2.01 5.19
N MET A 66 -2.25 2.05 6.47
CA MET A 66 -1.24 2.09 7.53
C MET A 66 -1.60 1.24 8.75
N LEU A 67 -1.90 -0.06 8.55
CA LEU A 67 -1.59 -1.12 9.54
C LEU A 67 -1.85 -2.54 9.00
N HIS A 68 -1.30 -2.78 7.80
CA HIS A 68 -0.88 -4.11 7.32
C HIS A 68 0.40 -3.95 6.49
N ALA A 69 1.23 -2.96 6.83
CA ALA A 69 2.66 -3.06 6.57
C ALA A 69 3.21 -3.94 7.70
N ASP A 70 2.88 -5.22 7.61
CA ASP A 70 3.07 -6.21 8.66
C ASP A 70 4.53 -6.29 9.10
N ILE A 71 4.74 -6.86 10.29
CA ILE A 71 6.03 -7.43 10.72
C ILE A 71 6.67 -8.27 9.58
N ILE A 72 5.86 -8.82 8.67
CA ILE A 72 6.26 -9.47 7.41
C ILE A 72 6.97 -8.50 6.44
N ASN A 73 6.43 -7.30 6.17
CA ASN A 73 7.08 -6.28 5.34
C ASN A 73 8.36 -5.75 5.99
N TRP A 74 8.39 -5.66 7.32
CA TRP A 74 9.60 -5.27 8.03
C TRP A 74 10.67 -6.36 7.97
N ASN A 75 10.28 -7.64 8.09
CA ASN A 75 11.18 -8.78 7.89
C ASN A 75 11.69 -8.88 6.45
N ILE A 76 10.88 -8.53 5.44
CA ILE A 76 11.34 -8.40 4.04
C ILE A 76 12.41 -7.32 3.93
N LEU A 77 12.18 -6.12 4.48
CA LEU A 77 13.16 -5.02 4.49
C LEU A 77 14.43 -5.33 5.29
N ILE A 78 14.33 -6.14 6.35
CA ILE A 78 15.46 -6.57 7.18
C ILE A 78 16.25 -7.70 6.47
N ASN A 79 15.58 -8.60 5.75
CA ASN A 79 16.21 -9.67 4.95
C ASN A 79 16.78 -9.18 3.61
N ASP A 80 16.30 -8.06 3.06
CA ASP A 80 16.87 -7.39 1.88
C ASP A 80 18.21 -6.71 2.16
N LYS A 81 18.69 -6.74 3.42
CA LYS A 81 20.11 -6.55 3.73
C LYS A 81 20.93 -7.82 3.51
N LYS A 82 20.48 -8.74 2.65
CA LYS A 82 21.46 -9.48 1.84
C LYS A 82 22.19 -8.44 1.02
N GLU A 83 23.46 -8.27 1.34
CA GLU A 83 24.43 -7.46 0.60
C GLU A 83 24.04 -7.41 -0.87
N ILE A 84 23.60 -6.23 -1.35
CA ILE A 84 23.51 -5.97 -2.78
C ILE A 84 24.95 -5.81 -3.24
N ASP A 85 25.67 -6.91 -3.30
CA ASP A 85 26.86 -7.07 -4.11
C ASP A 85 26.41 -7.52 -5.49
N ASP A 86 25.74 -6.62 -6.21
CA ASP A 86 25.27 -6.91 -7.57
C ASP A 86 25.54 -5.68 -8.44
N GLN A 87 26.80 -5.48 -8.82
CA GLN A 87 27.04 -4.88 -10.12
C GLN A 87 26.30 -5.76 -11.12
N ILE A 88 25.20 -5.25 -11.70
CA ILE A 88 24.52 -5.92 -12.80
C ILE A 88 25.60 -6.24 -13.83
N ASP A 89 25.88 -7.52 -14.01
CA ASP A 89 26.80 -8.00 -15.03
C ASP A 89 26.49 -7.29 -16.35
N ASP A 90 27.50 -6.75 -17.03
CA ASP A 90 27.34 -5.93 -18.23
C ASP A 90 26.45 -6.62 -19.27
N PHE A 91 26.52 -7.95 -19.32
CA PHE A 91 25.66 -8.78 -20.15
C PHE A 91 24.17 -8.66 -19.80
N ASN A 92 23.82 -8.74 -18.52
CA ASN A 92 22.45 -8.57 -18.04
C ASN A 92 21.93 -7.15 -18.30
N TYR A 93 22.79 -6.14 -18.13
CA TYR A 93 22.44 -4.76 -18.44
C TYR A 93 22.11 -4.60 -19.93
N GLN A 94 22.94 -5.13 -20.82
CA GLN A 94 22.70 -5.08 -22.26
C GLN A 94 21.45 -5.87 -22.67
N MET A 95 21.21 -7.02 -22.03
CA MET A 95 19.99 -7.82 -22.25
C MET A 95 18.73 -7.02 -21.90
N ILE A 96 18.68 -6.42 -20.71
CA ILE A 96 17.53 -5.60 -20.27
C ILE A 96 17.34 -4.40 -21.19
N LYS A 97 18.44 -3.74 -21.57
CA LYS A 97 18.41 -2.60 -22.49
C LYS A 97 17.87 -2.99 -23.87
N ASP A 98 18.27 -4.13 -24.41
CA ASP A 98 17.75 -4.65 -25.68
C ASP A 98 16.25 -4.97 -25.58
N LEU A 99 15.81 -5.64 -24.51
CA LEU A 99 14.39 -5.95 -24.30
C LEU A 99 13.52 -4.68 -24.19
N LEU A 100 13.99 -3.69 -23.42
CA LEU A 100 13.27 -2.44 -23.25
C LEU A 100 13.34 -1.52 -24.48
N SER A 101 14.29 -1.72 -25.40
CA SER A 101 14.42 -0.91 -26.61
C SER A 101 13.17 -0.91 -27.49
N ALA A 102 12.38 -1.98 -27.46
CA ALA A 102 11.15 -2.14 -28.23
C ALA A 102 9.98 -1.27 -27.74
N LEU A 103 10.07 -0.74 -26.52
CA LEU A 103 8.99 0.02 -25.88
C LEU A 103 9.15 1.51 -26.16
N SER A 104 8.02 2.19 -26.39
CA SER A 104 7.97 3.66 -26.38
C SER A 104 8.22 4.20 -24.98
N ASN A 105 8.61 5.47 -24.87
CA ASN A 105 8.86 6.11 -23.56
C ASN A 105 7.66 5.99 -22.62
N ARG A 106 6.45 6.11 -23.16
CA ARG A 106 5.22 5.99 -22.38
C ARG A 106 4.93 4.57 -21.92
N GLU A 107 5.18 3.59 -22.79
CA GLU A 107 5.06 2.16 -22.43
C GLU A 107 6.09 1.77 -21.37
N LYS A 108 7.34 2.26 -21.49
CA LYS A 108 8.40 2.05 -20.50
C LYS A 108 8.00 2.61 -19.14
N GLU A 109 7.52 3.84 -19.11
CA GLU A 109 7.09 4.51 -17.88
C GLU A 109 5.98 3.74 -17.18
N CYS A 110 4.89 3.40 -17.89
CA CYS A 110 3.81 2.59 -17.33
C CYS A 110 4.29 1.20 -16.85
N TYR A 111 5.18 0.55 -17.62
CA TYR A 111 5.69 -0.78 -17.30
C TYR A 111 6.57 -0.77 -16.04
N LEU A 112 7.48 0.20 -15.93
CA LEU A 112 8.36 0.36 -14.77
C LEU A 112 7.57 0.73 -13.52
N LEU A 113 6.63 1.66 -13.60
CA LEU A 113 5.77 2.03 -12.47
C LEU A 113 4.97 0.84 -11.94
N LYS A 114 4.55 -0.07 -12.82
CA LYS A 114 3.83 -1.28 -12.42
C LYS A 114 4.74 -2.36 -11.83
N HIS A 115 5.87 -2.65 -12.46
CA HIS A 115 6.67 -3.83 -12.14
C HIS A 115 7.84 -3.54 -11.19
N GLN A 116 8.50 -2.38 -11.31
CA GLN A 116 9.60 -2.01 -10.41
C GLN A 116 9.07 -1.42 -9.10
N PHE A 117 8.08 -0.54 -9.19
CA PHE A 117 7.55 0.19 -8.04
C PHE A 117 6.24 -0.40 -7.48
N LEU A 118 5.71 -1.45 -8.11
CA LEU A 118 4.50 -2.17 -7.68
C LEU A 118 3.26 -1.30 -7.46
N PHE A 119 3.13 -0.19 -8.19
CA PHE A 119 1.96 0.67 -8.08
C PHE A 119 0.69 0.04 -8.67
N GLU A 120 -0.46 0.41 -8.12
CA GLU A 120 -1.75 0.08 -8.70
C GLU A 120 -2.01 0.86 -10.00
N PRO A 121 -2.71 0.28 -11.00
CA PRO A 121 -3.04 0.98 -12.24
C PRO A 121 -3.81 2.29 -12.03
N SER A 122 -4.65 2.34 -10.99
CA SER A 122 -5.37 3.54 -10.53
C SER A 122 -4.43 4.68 -10.13
N THR A 123 -3.33 4.35 -9.44
CA THR A 123 -2.33 5.31 -8.96
C THR A 123 -1.46 5.79 -10.12
N ILE A 124 -1.06 4.87 -11.01
CA ILE A 124 -0.31 5.20 -12.22
C ILE A 124 -1.12 6.13 -13.13
N ALA A 125 -2.42 5.86 -13.30
CA ALA A 125 -3.34 6.70 -14.04
C ALA A 125 -3.37 8.14 -13.52
N ALA A 126 -3.44 8.31 -12.19
CA ALA A 126 -3.42 9.61 -11.55
C ALA A 126 -2.06 10.33 -11.71
N MET A 127 -0.94 9.60 -11.56
CA MET A 127 0.42 10.16 -11.73
C MET A 127 0.67 10.64 -13.16
N LEU A 128 0.16 9.90 -14.14
CA LEU A 128 0.43 10.12 -15.54
C LEU A 128 -0.66 10.95 -16.25
N GLY A 129 -1.76 11.29 -15.56
CA GLY A 129 -2.87 12.07 -16.12
C GLY A 129 -3.65 11.35 -17.23
N ILE A 130 -3.74 10.02 -17.15
CA ILE A 130 -4.42 9.16 -18.15
C ILE A 130 -5.48 8.29 -17.46
N THR A 131 -6.37 7.68 -18.22
CA THR A 131 -7.39 6.77 -17.66
C THR A 131 -6.79 5.42 -17.28
N VAL A 132 -7.42 4.75 -16.30
CA VAL A 132 -6.99 3.41 -15.84
C VAL A 132 -6.98 2.39 -16.98
N SER A 133 -8.00 2.41 -17.85
CA SER A 133 -8.06 1.54 -19.02
C SER A 133 -6.92 1.78 -20.01
N THR A 134 -6.47 3.03 -20.17
CA THR A 134 -5.28 3.35 -20.98
C THR A 134 -4.00 2.79 -20.34
N VAL A 135 -3.87 2.83 -19.02
CA VAL A 135 -2.72 2.24 -18.31
C VAL A 135 -2.70 0.71 -18.50
N GLU A 136 -3.82 0.03 -18.32
CA GLU A 136 -3.89 -1.43 -18.48
C GLU A 136 -3.58 -1.88 -19.92
N THR A 137 -4.14 -1.18 -20.91
CA THR A 137 -3.88 -1.47 -22.32
C THR A 137 -2.43 -1.15 -22.72
N THR A 138 -1.81 -0.12 -22.16
CA THR A 138 -0.39 0.18 -22.42
C THR A 138 0.54 -0.84 -21.76
N ILE A 139 0.24 -1.31 -20.54
CA ILE A 139 1.02 -2.36 -19.86
C ILE A 139 0.93 -3.69 -20.62
N THR A 140 -0.27 -4.10 -21.05
CA THR A 140 -0.45 -5.34 -21.84
C THR A 140 0.27 -5.28 -23.18
N ARG A 141 0.21 -4.13 -23.88
CA ARG A 141 1.01 -3.89 -25.11
C ARG A 141 2.51 -3.97 -24.86
N ALA A 142 2.98 -3.36 -23.77
CA ALA A 142 4.38 -3.40 -23.36
C ALA A 142 4.84 -4.85 -23.11
N LYS A 143 4.07 -5.65 -22.37
CA LYS A 143 4.35 -7.08 -22.15
C LYS A 143 4.46 -7.86 -23.47
N ASN A 144 3.50 -7.68 -24.38
CA ASN A 144 3.51 -8.35 -25.67
C ASN A 144 4.73 -7.95 -26.52
N LYS A 145 5.16 -6.69 -26.46
CA LYS A 145 6.37 -6.22 -27.16
C LYS A 145 7.63 -6.83 -26.57
N ILE A 146 7.73 -6.89 -25.24
CA ILE A 146 8.86 -7.55 -24.55
C ILE A 146 8.91 -9.02 -24.93
N GLN A 147 7.78 -9.75 -24.89
CA GLN A 147 7.73 -11.17 -25.24
C GLN A 147 8.04 -11.45 -26.72
N LYS A 148 7.70 -10.55 -27.63
CA LYS A 148 8.12 -10.65 -29.03
C LYS A 148 9.61 -10.40 -29.20
N LYS A 149 10.14 -9.36 -28.53
CA LYS A 149 11.56 -9.00 -28.59
C LYS A 149 12.43 -10.07 -27.94
N ALA A 150 11.92 -10.65 -26.87
CA ALA A 150 12.45 -11.78 -26.13
C ALA A 150 12.80 -12.98 -27.01
N ASN A 151 11.82 -13.43 -27.80
CA ASN A 151 11.97 -14.55 -28.72
C ASN A 151 13.03 -14.31 -29.81
N ASN A 152 13.39 -13.06 -30.07
CA ASN A 152 14.35 -12.66 -31.10
C ASN A 152 15.66 -12.11 -30.51
N SER A 153 15.80 -12.06 -29.18
CA SER A 153 16.96 -11.46 -28.52
C SER A 153 18.07 -12.49 -28.36
N LEU A 154 19.24 -12.19 -28.93
CA LEU A 154 20.43 -13.04 -28.84
C LEU A 154 20.92 -13.19 -27.39
N TYR A 155 20.79 -12.13 -26.58
CA TYR A 155 21.19 -12.14 -25.18
C TYR A 155 20.39 -13.16 -24.38
N VAL A 156 19.10 -13.24 -24.67
CA VAL A 156 18.19 -14.14 -24.00
C VAL A 156 18.41 -15.58 -24.46
N MET A 157 18.50 -15.81 -25.77
CA MET A 157 18.79 -17.15 -26.30
C MET A 157 20.05 -17.75 -25.69
N ARG A 158 21.08 -16.91 -25.49
CA ARG A 158 22.34 -17.31 -24.84
C ARG A 158 22.19 -17.60 -23.35
N LYS A 159 21.34 -16.87 -22.64
CA LYS A 159 21.11 -17.07 -21.20
C LYS A 159 20.20 -18.27 -20.91
N GLY A 160 19.38 -18.66 -21.89
CA GLY A 160 18.35 -19.70 -21.76
C GLY A 160 17.12 -19.12 -21.05
N TRP A 161 16.09 -18.75 -21.82
CA TRP A 161 14.77 -18.46 -21.22
C TRP A 161 14.04 -19.78 -21.04
N ASN A 162 13.88 -20.21 -19.80
CA ASN A 162 12.85 -21.19 -19.45
C ASN A 162 11.71 -20.42 -18.80
N ASP A 163 10.49 -20.65 -19.31
CA ASP A 163 9.23 -20.12 -18.77
C ASP A 163 9.04 -20.47 -17.29
#